data_AF-A0A814KRU2-F1
#
_entry.id   AF-A0A814KRU2-F1
#
_cell.length_a   1.000
_cell.length_b   1.000
_cell.length_c   1.000
_cell.angle_alpha   90.00
_cell.angle_beta   90.00
_cell.angle_gamma   90.00
#
_symmetry.space_group_name_H-M   'P 1'
#
loop_
_entity.id
_entity.type
_entity.pdbx_description
1 polymer ?
#
loop_
_entity_poly.entity_id
_entity_poly.type
_entity_poly.pdbx_seq_one_letter_code
_entity_poly.pdbx_strand_id
1 'polypeptide(L)'
;MMNKIAYSYIDEHLISPSLICPICLEVLEDPHTHTPCDSAFCRSCLLQLSEPFCPICRWTWDDTIPLQYNIHLPKANRLIRNMLDDLLVQCIYCHTVRRRGQFEHECQSAEERLVRNDIQIIPRKTLGHFQMILYILGTVIFLLCIYYYQKYIFEKVIDHRNEIIKDIGYNIDYFLLENIYYLIRKIVEYSMTIFIMSICFWFSIIFFGDRFTSRKNSRILKTLLETSIIINLIAYSVSN
;
A
#
# COMPACT_ATOMS: atom_id res chain seq x y z
N MET A 1 21.78 -4.12 12.76
CA MET A 1 21.98 -5.58 12.71
C MET A 1 20.66 -6.21 12.32
N MET A 2 20.56 -6.81 11.12
CA MET A 2 19.36 -7.56 10.75
C MET A 2 19.34 -8.83 11.63
N ASN A 3 18.26 -9.04 12.38
CA ASN A 3 18.08 -10.27 13.14
C ASN A 3 18.10 -11.44 12.15
N LYS A 4 19.10 -12.32 12.28
CA LYS A 4 19.17 -13.56 11.50
C LYS A 4 17.91 -14.36 11.85
N ILE A 5 17.00 -14.51 10.89
CA ILE A 5 15.73 -15.19 11.13
C ILE A 5 16.06 -16.65 11.40
N ALA A 6 15.65 -17.16 12.56
CA ALA A 6 15.85 -18.55 12.92
C ALA A 6 14.78 -19.46 12.25
N TYR A 7 15.22 -20.57 11.69
CA TYR A 7 14.39 -21.58 11.04
C TYR A 7 14.98 -22.98 11.24
N SER A 8 14.13 -24.00 11.13
CA SER A 8 14.50 -25.41 11.11
C SER A 8 14.21 -26.04 9.75
N TYR A 9 14.98 -27.04 9.35
CA TYR A 9 14.70 -27.82 8.13
C TYR A 9 13.62 -28.86 8.43
N ILE A 10 12.65 -29.02 7.53
CA ILE A 10 11.50 -29.93 7.76
C ILE A 10 11.91 -31.39 7.61
N ASP A 11 12.78 -31.68 6.64
CA ASP A 11 13.22 -33.03 6.30
C ASP A 11 14.75 -33.11 6.27
N GLU A 12 15.38 -32.86 7.41
CA GLU A 12 16.85 -32.79 7.51
C GLU A 12 17.54 -34.07 7.01
N HIS A 13 16.96 -35.24 7.26
CA HIS A 13 17.48 -36.53 6.82
C HIS A 13 17.43 -36.75 5.30
N LEU A 14 16.62 -35.97 4.57
CA LEU A 14 16.52 -36.06 3.11
C LEU A 14 17.48 -35.09 2.41
N ILE A 15 18.18 -34.23 3.15
CA ILE A 15 19.14 -33.29 2.58
C ILE A 15 20.33 -34.06 2.04
N SER A 16 20.66 -33.81 0.77
CA SER A 16 21.81 -34.45 0.13
C SER A 16 23.10 -34.16 0.92
N PRO A 17 23.95 -35.16 1.20
CA PRO A 17 25.24 -34.95 1.85
C PRO A 17 26.15 -33.95 1.13
N SER A 18 25.97 -33.77 -0.18
CA SER A 18 26.71 -32.77 -0.98
C SER A 18 26.35 -31.31 -0.64
N LEU A 19 25.26 -31.09 0.10
CA LEU A 19 24.82 -29.78 0.58
C LEU A 19 25.23 -29.50 2.04
N ILE A 20 25.92 -30.44 2.67
CA ILE A 20 26.39 -30.35 4.05
C ILE A 20 27.85 -29.92 4.03
N CYS A 21 28.18 -28.93 4.87
CA CYS A 21 29.55 -28.46 5.02
C CYS A 21 30.39 -29.51 5.77
N PRO A 22 31.53 -29.95 5.22
CA PRO A 22 32.40 -30.92 5.88
C PRO A 22 33.08 -30.41 7.16
N ILE A 23 33.08 -29.08 7.40
CA ILE A 23 33.75 -28.46 8.54
C ILE A 23 32.79 -28.31 9.73
N CYS A 24 31.63 -27.67 9.52
CA CYS A 24 30.66 -27.46 10.59
C CYS A 24 29.58 -28.55 10.68
N LEU A 25 29.52 -29.45 9.69
CA LEU A 25 28.52 -30.52 9.57
C LEU A 25 27.06 -30.03 9.46
N GLU A 26 26.88 -28.75 9.16
CA GLU A 26 25.59 -28.11 8.92
C GLU A 26 25.35 -27.89 7.43
N VAL A 27 24.09 -27.63 7.04
CA VAL A 27 23.74 -27.22 5.67
C VAL A 27 24.52 -25.96 5.27
N LEU A 28 25.11 -25.97 4.07
CA LEU A 28 25.98 -24.90 3.59
C LEU A 28 25.34 -23.49 3.68
N GLU A 29 26.05 -22.54 4.29
CA GLU A 29 25.72 -21.12 4.37
C GLU A 29 26.78 -20.29 3.63
N ASP A 30 26.35 -19.48 2.65
CA ASP A 30 27.22 -18.79 1.69
C ASP A 30 28.31 -19.73 1.13
N PRO A 31 27.92 -20.73 0.31
CA PRO A 31 28.83 -21.78 -0.11
C PRO A 31 29.92 -21.28 -1.07
N HIS A 32 31.16 -21.68 -0.81
CA HIS A 32 32.33 -21.51 -1.69
C HIS A 32 32.89 -22.87 -2.08
N THR A 33 33.37 -22.99 -3.32
CA THR A 33 33.86 -24.27 -3.86
C THR A 33 35.37 -24.25 -4.02
N HIS A 34 36.02 -25.29 -3.52
CA HIS A 34 37.42 -25.58 -3.74
C HIS A 34 37.60 -26.20 -5.13
N THR A 35 38.15 -25.43 -6.08
CA THR A 35 38.20 -25.82 -7.50
C THR A 35 38.95 -27.11 -7.82
N PRO A 36 40.05 -27.50 -7.12
CA PRO A 36 40.73 -28.76 -7.42
C PRO A 36 39.95 -30.04 -7.08
N CYS A 37 39.04 -30.01 -6.10
CA CYS A 37 38.31 -31.21 -5.65
C CYS A 37 36.78 -31.04 -5.63
N ASP A 38 36.29 -29.93 -6.17
CA ASP A 38 34.87 -29.54 -6.23
C ASP A 38 34.10 -29.63 -4.90
N SER A 39 34.81 -29.63 -3.77
CA SER A 39 34.21 -29.66 -2.45
C SER A 39 33.70 -28.28 -2.06
N ALA A 40 32.51 -28.22 -1.46
CA ALA A 40 31.87 -26.97 -1.04
C ALA A 40 31.96 -26.78 0.49
N PHE A 41 32.17 -25.54 0.92
CA PHE A 41 32.30 -25.15 2.32
C PHE A 41 31.57 -23.84 2.60
N CYS A 42 31.16 -23.61 3.84
CA CYS A 42 30.64 -22.30 4.26
C CYS A 42 31.75 -21.26 4.23
N ARG A 43 31.43 -20.03 3.84
CA ARG A 43 32.39 -18.92 3.86
C ARG A 43 33.01 -18.70 5.24
N SER A 44 32.19 -18.71 6.28
CA SER A 44 32.63 -18.57 7.67
C SER A 44 33.60 -19.67 8.09
N CYS A 45 33.31 -20.92 7.73
CA CYS A 45 34.16 -22.07 8.05
C CYS A 45 35.54 -21.97 7.38
N LEU A 46 35.59 -21.56 6.11
CA LEU A 46 36.87 -21.37 5.41
C LEU A 46 37.73 -20.28 6.05
N LEU A 47 37.11 -19.19 6.50
CA LEU A 47 37.83 -18.07 7.14
C LEU A 47 38.37 -18.42 8.54
N GLN A 48 37.81 -19.45 9.18
CA GLN A 48 38.27 -19.94 10.48
C GLN A 48 39.44 -20.93 10.37
N LEU A 49 39.69 -21.49 9.18
CA LEU A 49 40.83 -22.38 8.99
C LEU A 49 42.13 -21.59 9.11
N SER A 50 42.97 -22.00 10.06
CA SER A 50 44.31 -21.46 10.26
C SER A 50 45.29 -21.85 9.15
N GLU A 51 45.03 -22.98 8.48
CA GLU A 51 45.92 -23.55 7.49
C GLU A 51 45.38 -23.33 6.06
N PRO A 52 46.24 -23.03 5.08
CA PRO A 52 45.84 -22.70 3.71
C PRO A 52 45.69 -23.96 2.83
N PHE A 53 45.15 -25.06 3.37
CA PHE A 53 44.91 -26.28 2.60
C PHE A 53 43.47 -26.76 2.72
N CYS A 54 43.01 -27.47 1.69
CA CYS A 54 41.67 -28.05 1.71
C CYS A 54 41.57 -29.18 2.75
N PRO A 55 40.59 -29.16 3.67
CA PRO A 55 40.45 -30.21 4.68
C PRO A 55 40.07 -31.59 4.10
N ILE A 56 39.57 -31.63 2.85
CA ILE A 56 39.19 -32.89 2.18
C ILE A 56 40.36 -33.49 1.40
N CYS A 57 40.88 -32.76 0.41
CA CYS A 57 41.90 -33.30 -0.50
C CYS A 57 43.33 -32.98 -0.08
N ARG A 58 43.52 -32.15 0.96
CA ARG A 58 44.83 -31.65 1.43
C ARG A 58 45.68 -30.96 0.36
N TRP A 59 45.06 -30.59 -0.75
CA TRP A 59 45.74 -29.88 -1.82
C TRP A 59 46.14 -28.49 -1.30
N THR A 60 47.44 -28.20 -1.36
CA THR A 60 48.05 -26.88 -1.16
C THR A 60 48.32 -26.27 -2.53
N TRP A 61 47.86 -25.05 -2.79
CA TRP A 61 48.31 -24.34 -3.99
C TRP A 61 49.80 -24.04 -3.86
N ASP A 62 50.52 -24.17 -4.97
CA ASP A 62 51.99 -23.99 -5.09
C ASP A 62 52.46 -22.73 -4.33
N ASP A 63 53.65 -22.78 -3.71
CA ASP A 63 54.19 -21.90 -2.65
C ASP A 63 54.19 -20.37 -2.91
N THR A 64 53.67 -19.92 -4.04
CA THR A 64 53.65 -18.54 -4.50
C THR A 64 52.50 -17.70 -3.97
N ILE A 65 51.40 -18.28 -3.45
CA ILE A 65 50.28 -17.50 -2.85
C ILE A 65 49.69 -18.17 -1.59
N PRO A 66 50.39 -18.20 -0.43
CA PRO A 66 49.96 -19.00 0.72
C PRO A 66 48.97 -18.29 1.68
N LEU A 67 48.78 -16.97 1.59
CA LEU A 67 48.20 -16.20 2.71
C LEU A 67 46.76 -15.70 2.54
N GLN A 68 46.17 -15.81 1.34
CA GLN A 68 44.81 -15.29 1.10
C GLN A 68 43.89 -16.27 0.36
N TYR A 69 44.28 -17.55 0.23
CA TYR A 69 43.52 -18.53 -0.53
C TYR A 69 42.07 -18.65 -0.03
N ASN A 70 41.90 -18.88 1.28
CA ASN A 70 40.59 -19.00 1.92
C ASN A 70 39.68 -17.77 1.71
N ILE A 71 40.25 -16.62 1.38
CA ILE A 71 39.54 -15.36 1.12
C ILE A 71 39.06 -15.29 -0.33
N HIS A 72 39.76 -15.88 -1.30
CA HIS A 72 39.50 -15.71 -2.73
C HIS A 72 38.82 -16.91 -3.43
N LEU A 73 38.36 -17.92 -2.68
CA LEU A 73 37.61 -19.02 -3.30
C LEU A 73 36.38 -18.49 -4.05
N PRO A 74 36.07 -19.02 -5.25
CA PRO A 74 34.84 -18.67 -5.93
C PRO A 74 33.64 -19.17 -5.13
N LYS A 75 32.52 -18.44 -5.25
CA LYS A 75 31.24 -18.94 -4.76
C LYS A 75 30.91 -20.25 -5.46
N ALA A 76 30.19 -21.14 -4.77
CA ALA A 76 29.79 -22.42 -5.33
C ALA A 76 29.01 -22.27 -6.64
N ASN A 77 28.97 -23.33 -7.45
CA ASN A 77 28.20 -23.29 -8.69
C ASN A 77 26.73 -22.91 -8.41
N ARG A 78 26.11 -22.18 -9.34
CA ARG A 78 24.70 -21.82 -9.32
C ARG A 78 23.80 -23.03 -9.04
N LEU A 79 24.13 -24.21 -9.55
CA LEU A 79 23.37 -25.43 -9.27
C LEU A 79 23.29 -25.74 -7.76
N ILE A 80 24.42 -25.69 -7.05
CA ILE A 80 24.46 -25.93 -5.60
C ILE A 80 23.63 -24.88 -4.85
N ARG A 81 23.76 -23.61 -5.23
CA ARG A 81 22.95 -22.54 -4.60
C ARG A 81 21.45 -22.73 -4.84
N ASN A 82 21.04 -23.07 -6.06
CA ASN A 82 19.64 -23.35 -6.37
C ASN A 82 19.12 -24.55 -5.54
N MET A 83 19.91 -25.63 -5.41
CA MET A 83 19.55 -26.77 -4.57
C MET A 83 19.38 -26.39 -3.10
N LEU A 84 20.24 -25.51 -2.57
CA LEU A 84 20.09 -24.97 -1.21
C LEU A 84 18.85 -24.09 -1.08
N ASP A 85 18.58 -23.23 -2.06
CA ASP A 85 17.44 -22.32 -2.06
C ASP A 85 16.10 -23.07 -2.10
N ASP A 86 16.06 -24.25 -2.73
CA ASP A 86 14.88 -25.10 -2.84
C ASP A 86 14.55 -25.90 -1.56
N LEU A 87 15.47 -25.96 -0.58
CA LEU A 87 15.23 -26.65 0.69
C LEU A 87 14.05 -26.03 1.43
N LEU A 88 13.16 -26.89 1.96
CA LEU A 88 12.03 -26.45 2.76
C LEU A 88 12.47 -26.20 4.20
N VAL A 89 12.16 -25.00 4.66
CA VAL A 89 12.44 -24.54 6.02
C VAL A 89 11.15 -24.09 6.69
N GLN A 90 11.08 -24.32 8.00
CA GLN A 90 10.00 -23.90 8.86
C GLN A 90 10.51 -22.81 9.80
N CYS A 91 9.78 -21.70 9.87
CA CYS A 91 10.08 -20.67 10.86
C CYS A 91 9.84 -21.21 12.27
N ILE A 92 10.81 -21.02 13.18
CA ILE A 92 10.66 -21.49 14.57
C ILE A 92 9.59 -20.72 15.37
N TYR A 93 9.21 -19.52 14.90
CA TYR A 93 8.29 -18.64 15.63
C TYR A 93 6.84 -18.72 15.12
N CYS A 94 6.65 -18.73 13.80
CA CYS A 94 5.32 -18.74 13.19
C CYS A 94 4.96 -20.07 12.51
N HIS A 95 5.89 -21.03 12.47
CA HIS A 95 5.74 -22.34 11.83
C HIS A 95 5.38 -22.32 10.34
N THR A 96 5.51 -21.15 9.68
CA THR A 96 5.29 -21.04 8.23
C THR A 96 6.40 -21.77 7.49
N VAL A 97 6.00 -22.62 6.54
CA VAL A 97 6.89 -23.40 5.68
C VAL A 97 7.12 -22.66 4.38
N ARG A 98 8.40 -22.48 3.99
CA ARG A 98 8.79 -21.89 2.70
C ARG A 98 10.10 -22.49 2.20
N ARG A 99 10.43 -22.20 0.94
CA ARG A 99 11.76 -22.44 0.38
C ARG A 99 12.78 -21.51 1.05
N ARG A 100 13.97 -22.02 1.35
CA ARG A 100 15.08 -21.28 1.99
C ARG A 100 15.42 -20.00 1.23
N GLY A 101 15.50 -20.06 -0.10
CA GLY A 101 15.82 -18.90 -0.94
C GLY A 101 14.73 -17.83 -0.96
N GLN A 102 13.52 -18.16 -0.50
CA GLN A 102 12.37 -17.24 -0.38
C GLN A 102 12.04 -16.95 1.09
N PHE A 103 12.96 -17.24 2.00
CA PHE A 103 12.75 -17.10 3.44
C PHE A 103 12.93 -15.65 3.93
N GLU A 104 12.37 -14.71 3.18
CA GLU A 104 12.11 -13.35 3.64
C GLU A 104 10.62 -13.26 3.99
N HIS A 105 10.32 -13.30 5.28
CA HIS A 105 8.97 -13.04 5.76
C HIS A 105 9.02 -12.24 7.06
N GLU A 106 8.04 -11.35 7.21
CA GLU A 106 7.85 -10.59 8.44
C GLU A 106 7.29 -11.52 9.53
N CYS A 107 8.20 -12.21 10.21
CA CYS A 107 7.82 -12.99 11.37
C CYS A 107 7.71 -12.09 12.58
N GLN A 108 6.49 -11.83 13.05
CA GLN A 108 6.29 -11.33 14.40
C GLN A 108 6.61 -12.47 15.35
N SER A 109 7.63 -12.29 16.20
CA SER A 109 7.95 -13.26 17.24
C SER A 109 6.72 -13.50 18.12
N ALA A 110 6.62 -14.67 18.76
CA ALA A 110 5.52 -14.93 19.68
C ALA A 110 5.44 -13.88 20.80
N GLU A 111 6.60 -13.36 21.26
CA GLU A 111 6.69 -12.24 22.19
C GLU A 111 6.14 -10.93 21.59
N GLU A 112 6.47 -10.61 20.34
CA GLU A 112 5.87 -9.45 19.65
C GLU A 112 4.37 -9.62 19.45
N ARG A 113 3.85 -10.85 19.27
CA ARG A 113 2.40 -11.09 19.25
C ARG A 113 1.78 -10.88 20.62
N LEU A 114 2.42 -11.29 21.72
CA LEU A 114 1.91 -11.04 23.07
C LEU A 114 1.94 -9.55 23.41
N VAL A 115 3.06 -8.87 23.15
CA VAL A 115 3.19 -7.42 23.32
C VAL A 115 2.22 -6.66 22.40
N ARG A 116 2.03 -7.10 21.15
CA ARG A 116 1.04 -6.52 20.25
C ARG A 116 -0.39 -6.85 20.65
N ASN A 117 -0.66 -7.99 21.30
CA ASN A 117 -1.99 -8.31 21.83
C ASN A 117 -2.30 -7.48 23.08
N ASP A 118 -1.32 -7.24 23.94
CA ASP A 118 -1.45 -6.32 25.09
C ASP A 118 -1.57 -4.86 24.63
N ILE A 119 -0.86 -4.48 23.55
CA ILE A 119 -0.97 -3.15 22.92
C ILE A 119 -2.18 -3.06 21.97
N GLN A 120 -2.82 -4.16 21.56
CA GLN A 120 -4.08 -4.11 20.78
C GLN A 120 -5.33 -3.93 21.65
N ILE A 121 -5.16 -3.76 22.97
CA ILE A 121 -6.07 -2.94 23.77
C ILE A 121 -5.65 -1.46 23.70
N ILE A 122 -5.09 -0.98 22.58
CA ILE A 122 -5.37 0.39 22.17
C ILE A 122 -6.86 0.38 21.83
N PRO A 123 -7.71 1.06 22.61
CA PRO A 123 -9.13 1.11 22.31
C PRO A 123 -9.23 1.55 20.85
N ARG A 124 -9.97 0.79 20.02
CA ARG A 124 -10.59 1.38 18.83
C ARG A 124 -11.05 2.74 19.30
N LYS A 125 -10.42 3.83 18.82
CA LYS A 125 -10.94 5.17 19.04
C LYS A 125 -12.30 5.09 18.37
N THR A 126 -13.31 4.75 19.16
CA THR A 126 -14.71 4.86 18.83
C THR A 126 -14.78 6.22 18.21
N LEU A 127 -15.09 6.25 16.91
CA LEU A 127 -15.36 7.49 16.21
C LEU A 127 -16.27 8.26 17.15
N GLY A 128 -15.73 9.31 17.78
CA GLY A 128 -16.31 9.83 19.00
C GLY A 128 -17.76 10.14 18.68
N HIS A 129 -18.71 9.81 19.55
CA HIS A 129 -20.11 10.15 19.30
C HIS A 129 -20.24 11.64 18.89
N PHE A 130 -19.33 12.48 19.40
CA PHE A 130 -19.08 13.84 18.96
C PHE A 130 -18.82 14.03 17.45
N GLN A 131 -17.95 13.24 16.82
CA GLN A 131 -17.69 13.33 15.37
C GLN A 131 -18.89 12.92 14.53
N MET A 132 -19.65 11.92 14.97
CA MET A 132 -20.91 11.52 14.32
C MET A 132 -21.99 12.61 14.47
N ILE A 133 -22.10 13.22 15.66
CA ILE A 133 -23.04 14.32 15.92
C ILE A 133 -22.70 15.53 15.06
N LEU A 134 -21.41 15.89 14.94
CA LEU A 134 -20.97 16.99 14.07
C LEU A 134 -21.31 16.73 12.60
N TYR A 135 -21.19 15.49 12.14
CA TYR A 135 -21.56 15.11 10.77
C TYR A 135 -23.05 15.27 10.52
N ILE A 136 -23.89 14.74 11.43
CA ILE A 136 -25.35 14.86 11.32
C ILE A 136 -25.76 16.33 11.34
N LEU A 137 -25.21 17.14 12.25
CA LEU A 137 -25.46 18.58 12.30
C LEU A 137 -25.06 19.28 11.00
N GLY A 138 -23.86 18.98 10.46
CA GLY A 138 -23.41 19.54 9.19
C GLY A 138 -24.34 19.21 8.03
N THR A 139 -24.80 17.96 7.94
CA THR A 139 -25.76 17.54 6.90
C THR A 139 -27.13 18.20 7.03
N VAL A 140 -27.65 18.35 8.25
CA VAL A 140 -28.94 19.02 8.51
C VAL A 140 -28.86 20.50 8.16
N ILE A 141 -27.79 21.19 8.57
CA ILE A 141 -27.58 22.61 8.22
C ILE A 141 -27.51 22.78 6.70
N PHE A 142 -26.78 21.91 6.01
CA PHE A 142 -26.67 21.96 4.55
C PHE A 142 -28.02 21.77 3.86
N LEU A 143 -28.83 20.79 4.30
CA LEU A 143 -30.18 20.58 3.76
C LEU A 143 -31.12 21.75 4.06
N LEU A 144 -31.03 22.35 5.24
CA LEU A 144 -31.80 23.55 5.58
C LEU A 144 -31.39 24.72 4.68
N CYS A 145 -30.09 24.93 4.43
CA CYS A 145 -29.63 25.96 3.50
C CYS A 145 -30.22 25.75 2.09
N ILE A 146 -30.23 24.52 1.58
CA ILE A 146 -30.87 24.20 0.29
C ILE A 146 -32.37 24.51 0.32
N TYR A 147 -33.08 24.10 1.38
CA TYR A 147 -34.52 24.33 1.51
C TYR A 147 -34.86 25.82 1.59
N TYR A 148 -34.16 26.60 2.43
CA TYR A 148 -34.36 28.04 2.52
C TYR A 148 -34.05 28.75 1.22
N TYR A 149 -32.99 28.31 0.51
CA TYR A 149 -32.64 28.85 -0.79
C TYR A 149 -33.74 28.60 -1.81
N GLN A 150 -34.27 27.38 -1.88
CA GLN A 150 -35.43 27.06 -2.74
C GLN A 150 -36.63 27.92 -2.36
N LYS A 151 -37.03 27.95 -1.08
CA LYS A 151 -38.24 28.64 -0.68
C LYS A 151 -38.18 30.15 -0.92
N TYR A 152 -37.13 30.84 -0.47
CA TYR A 152 -37.06 32.30 -0.56
C TYR A 152 -36.80 32.83 -1.97
N ILE A 153 -36.10 32.07 -2.81
CA ILE A 153 -35.76 32.52 -4.16
C ILE A 153 -36.79 32.05 -5.19
N PHE A 154 -37.31 30.82 -5.11
CA PHE A 154 -38.25 30.34 -6.14
C PHE A 154 -39.68 30.84 -5.93
N GLU A 155 -40.16 30.92 -4.69
CA GLU A 155 -41.58 31.22 -4.42
C GLU A 155 -41.92 32.68 -4.80
N LYS A 156 -40.99 33.62 -4.58
CA LYS A 156 -41.15 35.03 -5.01
C LYS A 156 -41.13 35.25 -6.52
N VAL A 157 -40.52 34.35 -7.29
CA VAL A 157 -40.38 34.51 -8.75
C VAL A 157 -41.64 34.06 -9.49
N ILE A 158 -42.38 33.09 -8.93
CA ILE A 158 -43.60 32.57 -9.55
C ILE A 158 -44.73 33.61 -9.51
N ASP A 159 -44.86 34.36 -8.42
CA ASP A 159 -45.90 35.39 -8.29
C ASP A 159 -45.67 36.56 -9.27
N HIS A 160 -44.43 36.96 -9.52
CA HIS A 160 -44.15 38.08 -10.44
C HIS A 160 -44.39 37.70 -11.92
N ARG A 161 -44.21 36.42 -12.28
CA ARG A 161 -44.43 35.92 -13.64
C ARG A 161 -45.91 35.99 -14.06
N ASN A 162 -46.83 35.82 -13.11
CA ASN A 162 -48.27 35.82 -13.39
C ASN A 162 -48.84 37.23 -13.61
N GLU A 163 -48.18 38.28 -13.10
CA GLU A 163 -48.53 39.67 -13.39
C GLU A 163 -48.03 40.09 -14.78
N ILE A 164 -46.81 39.71 -15.16
CA ILE A 164 -46.20 40.09 -16.45
C ILE A 164 -46.95 39.44 -17.63
N ILE A 165 -47.47 38.23 -17.49
CA ILE A 165 -48.22 37.52 -18.55
C ILE A 165 -49.54 38.23 -18.91
N LYS A 166 -50.12 39.03 -18.00
CA LYS A 166 -51.35 39.78 -18.29
C LYS A 166 -51.13 41.07 -19.09
N ASP A 167 -49.88 41.54 -19.21
CA ASP A 167 -49.55 42.85 -19.80
C ASP A 167 -48.72 42.74 -21.09
N ILE A 168 -48.73 41.57 -21.76
CA ILE A 168 -48.05 41.33 -23.03
C ILE A 168 -48.83 42.00 -24.17
N GLY A 169 -48.77 43.33 -24.19
CA GLY A 169 -49.23 44.19 -25.26
C GLY A 169 -48.10 44.87 -26.03
N TYR A 170 -46.97 45.24 -25.41
CA TYR A 170 -45.96 46.07 -26.08
C TYR A 170 -44.54 45.91 -25.50
N ASN A 171 -43.80 44.87 -25.95
CA ASN A 171 -42.35 44.85 -26.22
C ASN A 171 -41.78 43.44 -26.08
N ILE A 172 -41.69 42.73 -27.20
CA ILE A 172 -41.08 41.39 -27.29
C ILE A 172 -39.61 41.44 -26.88
N ASP A 173 -38.89 42.53 -27.18
CA ASP A 173 -37.46 42.68 -26.86
C ASP A 173 -37.20 42.77 -25.36
N TYR A 174 -38.07 43.46 -24.61
CA TYR A 174 -37.95 43.55 -23.15
C TYR A 174 -38.18 42.17 -22.50
N PHE A 175 -39.19 41.44 -22.96
CA PHE A 175 -39.48 40.08 -22.49
C PHE A 175 -38.35 39.10 -22.80
N LEU A 176 -37.73 39.18 -23.98
CA LEU A 176 -36.57 38.37 -24.33
C LEU A 176 -35.37 38.70 -23.45
N LEU A 177 -35.08 39.99 -23.23
CA LEU A 177 -33.98 40.44 -22.37
C LEU A 177 -34.15 39.93 -20.93
N GLU A 178 -35.37 40.00 -20.39
CA GLU A 178 -35.69 39.53 -19.04
C GLU A 178 -35.54 38.02 -18.89
N ASN A 179 -35.98 37.24 -19.89
CA ASN A 179 -35.78 35.79 -19.90
C ASN A 179 -34.31 35.40 -20.04
N ILE A 180 -33.54 36.11 -20.87
CA ILE A 180 -32.08 35.89 -21.01
C ILE A 180 -31.38 36.20 -19.70
N TYR A 181 -31.70 37.34 -19.06
CA TYR A 181 -31.15 37.70 -17.76
C TYR A 181 -31.47 36.63 -16.69
N TYR A 182 -32.70 36.13 -16.66
CA TYR A 182 -33.11 35.05 -15.77
C TYR A 182 -32.32 33.76 -16.01
N LEU A 183 -32.15 33.38 -17.27
CA LEU A 183 -31.39 32.19 -17.66
C LEU A 183 -29.92 32.29 -17.22
N ILE A 184 -29.28 33.43 -17.49
CA ILE A 184 -27.89 33.70 -17.08
C ILE A 184 -27.76 33.65 -15.56
N ARG A 185 -28.68 34.30 -14.83
CA ARG A 185 -28.70 34.24 -13.36
C ARG A 185 -28.80 32.80 -12.86
N LYS A 186 -29.66 31.97 -13.46
CA LYS A 186 -29.79 30.56 -13.07
C LYS A 186 -28.52 29.76 -13.34
N ILE A 187 -27.87 29.96 -14.48
CA ILE A 187 -26.60 29.31 -14.81
C ILE A 187 -25.53 29.67 -13.76
N VAL A 188 -25.45 30.94 -13.37
CA VAL A 188 -24.50 31.40 -12.32
C VAL A 188 -24.85 30.76 -10.95
N GLU A 189 -26.13 30.69 -10.58
CA GLU A 189 -26.55 30.03 -9.33
C GLU A 189 -26.18 28.53 -9.31
N TYR A 190 -26.43 27.80 -10.40
CA TYR A 190 -26.08 26.37 -10.50
C TYR A 190 -24.56 26.13 -10.49
N SER A 191 -23.80 26.94 -11.21
CA SER A 191 -22.32 26.82 -11.21
C SER A 191 -21.73 27.06 -9.81
N MET A 192 -22.25 28.02 -9.05
CA MET A 192 -21.80 28.28 -7.67
C MET A 192 -22.13 27.12 -6.72
N THR A 193 -23.31 26.50 -6.85
CA THR A 193 -23.66 25.33 -6.01
C THR A 193 -22.76 24.13 -6.30
N ILE A 194 -22.47 23.85 -7.57
CA ILE A 194 -21.52 22.80 -7.98
C ILE A 194 -20.12 23.08 -7.42
N PHE A 195 -19.66 24.34 -7.50
CA PHE A 195 -18.35 24.75 -6.97
C PHE A 195 -18.25 24.53 -5.46
N ILE A 196 -19.26 24.91 -4.68
CA ILE A 196 -19.30 24.70 -3.23
C ILE A 196 -19.28 23.20 -2.89
N MET A 197 -20.06 22.38 -3.60
CA MET A 197 -20.07 20.92 -3.42
C MET A 197 -18.70 20.30 -3.68
N SER A 198 -18.00 20.76 -4.72
CA SER A 198 -16.65 20.33 -5.04
C SER A 198 -15.66 20.68 -3.92
N ILE A 199 -15.73 21.90 -3.38
CA ILE A 199 -14.90 22.33 -2.24
C ILE A 199 -15.17 21.45 -1.01
N CYS A 200 -16.43 21.21 -0.65
CA CYS A 200 -16.79 20.36 0.48
C CYS A 200 -16.27 18.92 0.33
N PHE A 201 -16.31 18.39 -0.90
CA PHE A 201 -15.76 17.08 -1.22
C PHE A 201 -14.23 17.03 -1.04
N TRP A 202 -13.52 18.03 -1.54
CA TRP A 202 -12.06 18.13 -1.36
C TRP A 202 -11.65 18.26 0.10
N PHE A 203 -12.35 19.08 0.88
CA PHE A 203 -12.11 19.17 2.33
C PHE A 203 -12.33 17.82 3.02
N SER A 204 -13.36 17.07 2.61
CA SER A 204 -13.60 15.72 3.15
C SER A 204 -12.44 14.77 2.80
N ILE A 205 -11.89 14.84 1.58
CA ILE A 205 -10.71 14.04 1.23
C ILE A 205 -9.48 14.45 2.04
N ILE A 206 -9.21 15.74 2.20
CA ILE A 206 -8.03 16.23 2.92
C ILE A 206 -8.08 15.85 4.40
N PHE A 207 -9.22 16.06 5.07
CA PHE A 207 -9.34 15.79 6.50
C PHE A 207 -9.38 14.30 6.84
N PHE A 208 -9.85 13.45 5.91
CA PHE A 208 -10.02 12.02 6.18
C PHE A 208 -9.04 11.12 5.40
N GLY A 209 -8.28 11.66 4.46
CA GLY A 209 -7.42 10.93 3.52
C GLY A 209 -6.41 10.00 4.19
N ASP A 210 -5.82 10.42 5.31
CA ASP A 210 -4.85 9.60 6.05
C ASP A 210 -5.45 8.28 6.56
N ARG A 211 -6.75 8.24 6.85
CA ARG A 211 -7.44 7.00 7.26
C ARG A 211 -7.90 6.13 6.09
N PHE A 212 -7.95 6.68 4.88
CA PHE A 212 -8.38 5.98 3.66
C PHE A 212 -7.23 5.31 2.89
N THR A 213 -5.98 5.45 3.35
CA THR A 213 -4.78 4.81 2.76
C THR A 213 -4.73 3.28 2.87
N SER A 214 -5.72 2.65 3.50
CA SER A 214 -5.95 1.20 3.39
C SER A 214 -6.14 0.79 1.93
N ARG A 215 -5.36 -0.20 1.46
CA ARG A 215 -5.38 -0.72 0.07
C ARG A 215 -6.76 -1.08 -0.48
N LYS A 216 -7.74 -1.42 0.37
CA LYS A 216 -9.12 -1.70 -0.08
C LYS A 216 -9.94 -0.42 -0.32
N ASN A 217 -9.70 0.63 0.46
CA ASN A 217 -10.48 1.86 0.41
C ASN A 217 -10.05 2.78 -0.74
N SER A 218 -8.81 2.66 -1.22
CA SER A 218 -8.30 3.42 -2.37
C SER A 218 -9.05 3.12 -3.68
N ARG A 219 -9.57 1.90 -3.87
CA ARG A 219 -10.37 1.55 -5.05
C ARG A 219 -11.72 2.28 -5.07
N ILE A 220 -12.42 2.27 -3.94
CA ILE A 220 -13.74 2.93 -3.82
C ILE A 220 -13.57 4.46 -3.98
N LEU A 221 -12.54 5.04 -3.37
CA LEU A 221 -12.26 6.46 -3.50
C LEU A 221 -11.93 6.84 -4.94
N LYS A 222 -11.15 6.01 -5.64
CA LYS A 222 -10.84 6.22 -7.06
C LYS A 222 -12.12 6.19 -7.92
N THR A 223 -13.00 5.22 -7.72
CA THR A 223 -14.27 5.14 -8.44
C THR A 223 -15.17 6.34 -8.14
N LEU A 224 -15.25 6.79 -6.89
CA LEU A 224 -16.02 7.99 -6.54
C LEU A 224 -15.46 9.25 -7.19
N LEU A 225 -14.13 9.41 -7.22
CA LEU A 225 -13.47 10.53 -7.88
C LEU A 225 -13.75 10.53 -9.39
N GLU A 226 -13.63 9.37 -10.03
CA GLU A 226 -13.94 9.19 -11.46
C GLU A 226 -15.41 9.53 -11.77
N THR A 227 -16.36 9.05 -10.95
CA THR A 227 -17.78 9.40 -11.14
C THR A 227 -18.08 10.88 -10.94
N SER A 228 -17.43 11.53 -9.96
CA SER A 228 -17.53 12.97 -9.71
C SER A 228 -17.03 13.79 -10.91
N ILE A 229 -15.89 13.41 -11.49
CA ILE A 229 -15.34 14.06 -12.68
C ILE A 229 -16.29 13.91 -13.86
N ILE A 230 -16.85 12.72 -14.08
CA ILE A 230 -17.81 12.46 -15.16
C ILE A 230 -19.07 13.32 -14.99
N ILE A 231 -19.64 13.40 -13.78
CA ILE A 231 -20.82 14.23 -13.51
C ILE A 231 -20.54 15.70 -13.80
N ASN A 232 -19.38 16.22 -13.39
CA ASN A 232 -18.99 17.60 -13.66
C ASN A 232 -18.78 17.87 -15.16
N LEU A 233 -18.21 16.92 -15.91
CA LEU A 233 -18.06 17.04 -17.36
C LEU A 233 -19.41 17.04 -18.09
N ILE A 234 -20.36 16.20 -17.68
CA ILE A 234 -21.72 16.17 -18.24
C ILE A 234 -22.42 17.50 -17.94
N ALA A 235 -22.34 17.99 -16.71
CA ALA A 235 -22.91 19.27 -16.32
C ALA A 235 -22.32 20.43 -17.15
N TYR A 236 -21.01 20.43 -17.37
CA TYR A 236 -20.35 21.41 -18.23
C TYR A 236 -20.83 21.33 -19.69
N SER A 237 -20.95 20.12 -20.25
CA SER A 237 -21.42 19.94 -21.63
C SER A 237 -22.89 20.31 -21.85
N VAL A 238 -23.73 20.25 -20.82
CA VAL A 238 -25.13 20.68 -20.91
C VAL A 238 -25.25 22.21 -20.77
N SER A 239 -24.27 22.83 -20.10
CA SER A 239 -24.25 24.28 -19.87
C SER A 239 -23.65 25.09 -21.02
N ASN A 240 -22.87 24.46 -21.90
CA ASN A 240 -22.27 25.07 -23.11
C ASN A 240 -23.02 24.62 -24.36
#